data_AF-A0A7C3SV26-F1
#
_entry.id   AF-A0A7C3SV26-F1
#
_cell.length_a   1.000
_cell.length_b   1.000
_cell.length_c   1.000
_cell.angle_alpha   90.00
_cell.angle_beta   90.00
_cell.angle_gamma   90.00
#
_symmetry.space_group_name_H-M   'P 1'
#
loop_
_entity.id
_entity.type
_entity.pdbx_description
1 polymer ?
#
loop_
_entity_poly.entity_id
_entity_poly.type
_entity_poly.pdbx_seq_one_letter_code
_entity_poly.pdbx_strand_id
1 'polypeptide(L)'
;MKFSVTCPYCSKEVLLPTSEIGKKVLCPLCHHFFIVEIIEPVEKKEDILANKNKLPYRPDLEQSDKLIKKVKKDLEEMEVENVLDCFYALEELISEYIEEDINDNDTKTALLVIASKKQIDLSKEVKEHLQQTMPGIPLPAHLGYDTLSDIRERQGQYEECIILCQQAIEEGWSGDWQNRMNRCRKTSMIKRKEK
;
A
#
# COMPACT_ATOMS: atom_id res chain seq x y z
N MET A 1 22.12 32.96 5.26
CA MET A 1 21.99 31.51 4.99
C MET A 1 20.99 31.32 3.87
N LYS A 2 21.09 30.23 3.09
CA LYS A 2 20.13 29.90 2.02
C LYS A 2 19.44 28.58 2.39
N PHE A 3 18.18 28.40 2.00
CA PHE A 3 17.43 27.16 2.15
C PHE A 3 16.84 26.76 0.80
N SER A 4 16.57 25.48 0.60
CA SER A 4 15.85 25.01 -0.58
C SER A 4 14.36 24.86 -0.29
N VAL A 5 13.53 25.19 -1.28
CA VAL A 5 12.08 25.01 -1.25
C VAL A 5 11.59 24.52 -2.60
N THR A 6 10.62 23.62 -2.60
CA THR A 6 9.97 23.15 -3.82
C THR A 6 8.86 24.11 -4.23
N CYS A 7 8.92 24.63 -5.46
CA CYS A 7 7.88 25.49 -5.99
C CYS A 7 6.57 24.69 -6.19
N PRO A 8 5.41 25.14 -5.66
CA PRO A 8 4.15 24.39 -5.77
C PRO A 8 3.56 24.37 -7.18
N TYR A 9 4.02 25.26 -8.07
CA TYR A 9 3.50 25.40 -9.43
C TYR A 9 4.28 24.61 -10.48
N CYS A 10 5.59 24.40 -10.26
CA CYS A 10 6.44 23.71 -11.24
C CYS A 10 7.22 22.52 -10.66
N SER A 11 7.06 22.24 -9.37
CA SER A 11 7.69 21.13 -8.65
C SER A 11 9.21 21.10 -8.69
N LYS A 12 9.85 22.19 -9.15
CA LYS A 12 11.31 22.34 -9.15
C LYS A 12 11.79 22.96 -7.84
N GLU A 13 12.97 22.54 -7.43
CA GLU A 13 13.65 23.03 -6.24
C GLU A 13 14.26 24.42 -6.51
N VAL A 14 14.06 25.34 -5.57
CA VAL A 14 14.51 26.73 -5.65
C VAL A 14 15.29 27.07 -4.39
N LEU A 15 16.47 27.65 -4.55
CA LEU A 15 17.29 28.13 -3.44
C LEU A 15 16.94 29.59 -3.11
N LEU A 16 16.46 29.83 -1.89
CA LEU A 16 16.07 31.15 -1.41
C LEU A 16 16.89 31.60 -0.20
N PRO A 17 17.13 32.90 -0.03
CA PRO A 17 17.71 33.46 1.20
C PRO A 17 16.73 33.33 2.37
N THR A 18 17.23 33.09 3.59
CA THR A 18 16.40 33.04 4.80
C THR A 18 15.61 34.32 5.09
N SER A 19 15.97 35.45 4.48
CA SER A 19 15.23 36.71 4.56
C SER A 19 13.87 36.71 3.85
N GLU A 20 13.61 35.70 3.02
CA GLU A 20 12.40 35.55 2.21
C GLU A 20 11.31 34.71 2.89
N ILE A 21 11.57 34.27 4.11
CA ILE A 21 10.60 33.57 4.94
C ILE A 21 9.52 34.56 5.40
N GLY A 22 8.27 34.13 5.34
CA GLY A 22 7.06 34.92 5.56
C GLY A 22 6.70 35.85 4.40
N LYS A 23 7.44 35.82 3.28
CA LYS A 23 7.25 36.75 2.16
C LYS A 23 6.74 36.04 0.91
N LYS A 24 6.07 36.84 0.08
CA LYS A 24 5.68 36.46 -1.28
C LYS A 24 6.91 36.50 -2.17
N VAL A 25 7.35 35.33 -2.63
CA VAL A 25 8.53 35.13 -3.47
C VAL A 25 8.11 34.77 -4.89
N LEU A 26 8.90 35.21 -5.86
CA LEU A 26 8.74 34.85 -7.27
C LEU A 26 9.60 33.64 -7.59
N CYS A 27 9.02 32.57 -8.13
CA CYS A 27 9.79 31.44 -8.62
C CYS A 27 10.64 31.85 -9.84
N PRO A 28 11.97 31.65 -9.85
CA PRO A 28 12.82 32.00 -10.99
C PRO A 28 12.63 31.06 -12.20
N LEU A 29 11.91 29.95 -12.03
CA LEU A 29 11.76 28.92 -13.06
C LEU A 29 10.41 29.01 -13.78
N CYS A 30 9.33 29.32 -13.06
CA CYS A 30 7.98 29.39 -13.62
C CYS A 30 7.30 30.75 -13.45
N HIS A 31 7.97 31.72 -12.83
CA HIS A 31 7.48 33.08 -12.62
C HIS A 31 6.14 33.16 -11.87
N HIS A 32 5.75 32.11 -11.14
CA HIS A 32 4.60 32.15 -10.24
C HIS A 32 5.03 32.63 -8.85
N PHE A 33 4.15 33.42 -8.24
CA PHE A 33 4.34 33.85 -6.86
C PHE A 33 3.84 32.80 -5.88
N PHE A 34 4.60 32.56 -4.82
CA PHE A 34 4.19 31.74 -3.69
C PHE A 34 4.69 32.36 -2.38
N ILE A 35 4.15 31.95 -1.25
CA ILE A 35 4.60 32.43 0.07
C ILE A 35 5.41 31.32 0.71
N VAL A 36 6.58 31.66 1.26
CA VAL A 36 7.35 30.71 2.07
C VAL A 36 7.00 30.93 3.53
N GLU A 37 6.33 29.99 4.16
CA GLU A 37 6.13 30.00 5.62
C GLU A 37 7.02 28.94 6.25
N ILE A 38 7.78 29.29 7.29
CA ILE A 38 8.32 28.25 8.19
C ILE A 38 7.12 27.74 8.96
N ILE A 39 6.66 26.55 8.58
CA ILE A 39 5.83 25.76 9.47
C ILE A 39 6.81 25.25 10.54
N GLU A 40 6.86 25.94 11.69
CA GLU A 40 7.48 25.38 12.88
C GLU A 40 6.90 23.97 13.05
N PRO A 41 7.73 22.94 13.31
CA PRO A 41 7.19 21.63 13.61
C PRO A 41 6.26 21.84 14.78
N VAL A 42 4.95 21.78 14.50
CA VAL A 42 3.93 21.73 15.53
C VAL A 42 4.41 20.59 16.40
N GLU A 43 4.84 20.88 17.62
CA GLU A 43 4.89 19.90 18.69
C GLU A 43 3.44 19.44 18.83
N LYS A 44 3.07 18.49 17.98
CA LYS A 44 1.80 17.82 18.07
C LYS A 44 1.94 17.04 19.36
N LYS A 45 1.42 17.63 20.43
CA LYS A 45 0.64 16.88 21.42
C LYS A 45 -0.09 15.83 20.60
N GLU A 46 0.33 14.59 20.78
CA GLU A 46 -0.24 13.43 20.14
C GLU A 46 -1.75 13.59 20.25
N ASP A 47 -2.38 13.98 19.14
CA ASP A 47 -3.83 13.96 19.11
C ASP A 47 -4.19 12.50 19.38
N ILE A 48 -5.10 12.37 20.33
CA ILE A 48 -5.57 11.16 21.01
C ILE A 48 -6.40 10.29 20.03
N LEU A 49 -5.91 10.15 18.80
CA LEU A 49 -6.30 9.21 17.77
C LEU A 49 -5.10 8.33 17.41
N ALA A 50 -4.37 7.86 18.43
CA ALA A 50 -3.50 6.70 18.30
C ALA A 50 -4.34 5.58 17.66
N ASN A 51 -3.97 5.27 16.41
CA ASN A 51 -4.68 4.41 15.47
C ASN A 51 -5.04 3.07 16.10
N LYS A 52 -6.31 2.88 16.49
CA LYS A 52 -6.84 1.63 17.07
C LYS A 52 -6.66 0.41 16.17
N ASN A 53 -6.24 0.60 14.91
CA ASN A 53 -6.09 -0.45 13.90
C ASN A 53 -4.63 -0.76 13.52
N LYS A 54 -3.62 -0.25 14.25
CA LYS A 54 -2.21 -0.53 13.94
C LYS A 54 -1.92 -2.03 14.13
N LEU A 55 -1.41 -2.68 13.09
CA LEU A 55 -1.04 -4.09 13.13
C LEU A 55 0.47 -4.23 13.40
N PRO A 56 0.90 -5.24 14.18
CA PRO A 56 2.31 -5.58 14.29
C PRO A 56 2.81 -6.18 12.98
N TYR A 57 4.08 -5.91 12.66
CA TYR A 57 4.77 -6.54 11.53
C TYR A 57 5.51 -7.78 12.04
N ARG A 58 5.07 -8.96 11.60
CA ARG A 58 5.54 -10.28 12.06
C ARG A 58 6.06 -11.14 10.89
N PRO A 59 7.19 -10.76 10.27
CA PRO A 59 7.74 -11.51 9.13
C PRO A 59 8.12 -12.95 9.51
N ASP A 60 8.42 -13.21 10.79
CA ASP A 60 8.64 -14.54 11.33
C ASP A 60 7.42 -15.46 11.17
N LEU A 61 6.21 -14.92 11.36
CA LEU A 61 4.97 -15.67 11.16
C LEU A 61 4.62 -15.79 9.67
N GLU A 62 4.82 -14.73 8.89
CA GLU A 62 4.60 -14.75 7.44
C GLU A 62 5.47 -15.78 6.71
N GLN A 63 6.65 -16.09 7.26
CA GLN A 63 7.58 -17.09 6.74
C GLN A 63 7.46 -18.45 7.44
N SER A 64 6.48 -18.63 8.33
CA SER A 64 6.33 -19.85 9.11
C SER A 64 5.92 -21.02 8.22
N ASP A 65 6.76 -22.06 8.15
CA ASP A 65 6.46 -23.32 7.47
C ASP A 65 5.11 -23.92 7.90
N LYS A 66 4.75 -23.76 9.18
CA LYS A 66 3.48 -24.27 9.71
C LYS A 66 2.29 -23.56 9.05
N LEU A 67 2.32 -22.23 8.98
CA LEU A 67 1.22 -21.44 8.42
C LEU A 67 1.17 -21.57 6.91
N ILE A 68 2.33 -21.61 6.23
CA ILE A 68 2.41 -21.87 4.79
C ILE A 68 1.80 -23.24 4.46
N LYS A 69 2.10 -24.28 5.25
CA LYS A 69 1.50 -25.61 5.09
C LYS A 69 -0.01 -25.60 5.36
N LYS A 70 -0.49 -24.80 6.31
CA LYS A 70 -1.94 -24.64 6.54
C LYS A 70 -2.62 -24.04 5.30
N VAL A 71 -2.16 -22.92 4.77
CA VAL A 71 -2.74 -22.30 3.56
C VAL A 71 -2.71 -23.27 2.37
N LYS A 72 -1.63 -24.04 2.21
CA LYS A 72 -1.56 -25.08 1.17
C LYS A 72 -2.61 -26.17 1.36
N LYS A 73 -2.73 -26.69 2.58
CA LYS A 73 -3.71 -27.73 2.91
C LYS A 73 -5.14 -27.25 2.69
N ASP A 74 -5.47 -26.06 3.19
CA ASP A 74 -6.81 -25.48 3.06
C ASP A 74 -7.15 -25.27 1.56
N LEU A 75 -6.19 -24.82 0.74
CA LEU A 75 -6.38 -24.71 -0.71
C LEU A 75 -6.51 -26.08 -1.41
N GLU A 76 -5.76 -27.09 -1.00
CA GLU A 76 -5.85 -28.46 -1.55
C GLU A 76 -7.22 -29.09 -1.27
N GLU A 77 -7.86 -28.74 -0.15
CA GLU A 77 -9.20 -29.21 0.21
C GLU A 77 -10.32 -28.61 -0.66
N MET A 78 -10.04 -27.55 -1.42
CA MET A 78 -10.98 -26.90 -2.34
C MET A 78 -11.03 -27.53 -3.73
N GLU A 79 -10.28 -28.62 -3.98
CA GLU A 79 -10.30 -29.40 -5.24
C GLU A 79 -10.08 -28.57 -6.52
N VAL A 80 -9.13 -27.62 -6.48
CA VAL A 80 -8.81 -26.74 -7.61
C VAL A 80 -8.15 -27.47 -8.79
N GLU A 81 -8.60 -27.25 -10.02
CA GLU A 81 -8.10 -27.96 -11.20
C GLU A 81 -7.09 -27.17 -12.02
N ASN A 82 -7.29 -25.85 -12.12
CA ASN A 82 -6.47 -24.97 -12.97
C ASN A 82 -6.08 -23.66 -12.25
N VAL A 83 -5.26 -22.84 -12.91
CA VAL A 83 -4.73 -21.59 -12.33
C VAL A 83 -5.82 -20.57 -12.03
N LEU A 84 -6.87 -20.49 -12.85
CA LEU A 84 -8.02 -19.61 -12.61
C LEU A 84 -8.81 -20.07 -11.39
N ASP A 85 -9.06 -21.37 -11.25
CA ASP A 85 -9.71 -21.94 -10.06
C ASP A 85 -8.88 -21.69 -8.81
N CYS A 86 -7.56 -21.90 -8.88
CA CYS A 86 -6.64 -21.61 -7.78
C CYS A 86 -6.71 -20.14 -7.35
N PHE A 87 -6.80 -19.22 -8.31
CA PHE A 87 -6.88 -17.79 -8.04
C PHE A 87 -8.14 -17.40 -7.29
N TYR A 88 -9.30 -17.95 -7.68
CA TYR A 88 -10.57 -17.68 -7.01
C TYR A 88 -10.73 -18.45 -5.70
N ALA A 89 -10.21 -19.67 -5.60
CA ALA A 89 -10.16 -20.40 -4.34
C ALA A 89 -9.31 -19.66 -3.29
N LEU A 90 -8.22 -19.01 -3.70
CA LEU A 90 -7.46 -18.13 -2.81
C LEU A 90 -8.26 -16.88 -2.39
N GLU A 91 -9.13 -16.34 -3.26
CA GLU A 91 -10.02 -15.24 -2.89
C GLU A 91 -11.03 -15.64 -1.81
N GLU A 92 -11.65 -16.81 -1.99
CA GLU A 92 -12.56 -17.40 -1.01
C GLU A 92 -11.84 -17.69 0.31
N LEU A 93 -10.65 -18.29 0.26
CA LEU A 93 -9.86 -18.57 1.46
C LEU A 93 -9.43 -17.30 2.21
N ILE A 94 -9.07 -16.22 1.50
CA ILE A 94 -8.79 -14.92 2.14
C ILE A 94 -10.05 -14.41 2.84
N SER A 95 -11.22 -14.51 2.20
CA SER A 95 -12.49 -14.08 2.77
C SER A 95 -12.85 -14.90 4.02
N GLU A 96 -12.66 -16.21 3.97
CA GLU A 96 -12.85 -17.09 5.13
C GLU A 96 -11.94 -16.70 6.29
N TYR A 97 -10.64 -16.49 6.05
CA TYR A 97 -9.73 -16.04 7.12
C TYR A 97 -10.10 -14.66 7.69
N ILE A 98 -10.68 -13.75 6.89
CA ILE A 98 -11.20 -12.46 7.37
C ILE A 98 -12.36 -12.68 8.34
N GLU A 99 -13.24 -13.64 8.07
CA GLU A 99 -14.43 -13.92 8.87
C GLU A 99 -14.14 -14.84 10.07
N GLU A 100 -13.14 -15.71 9.98
CA GLU A 100 -12.81 -16.70 11.00
C GLU A 100 -12.41 -16.04 12.32
N ASP A 101 -12.98 -16.51 13.43
CA ASP A 101 -12.66 -16.07 14.78
C ASP A 101 -11.37 -16.72 15.29
N ILE A 102 -10.25 -16.28 14.73
CA ILE A 102 -8.91 -16.70 15.15
C ILE A 102 -8.49 -15.83 16.34
N ASN A 103 -8.46 -16.44 17.53
CA ASN A 103 -8.07 -15.77 18.78
C ASN A 103 -6.70 -15.05 18.72
N ASP A 104 -5.78 -15.54 17.87
CA ASP A 104 -4.49 -14.91 17.65
C ASP A 104 -4.49 -14.06 16.38
N ASN A 105 -4.62 -12.75 16.57
CA ASN A 105 -4.65 -11.77 15.50
C ASN A 105 -3.34 -11.72 14.67
N ASP A 106 -2.20 -12.07 15.26
CA ASP A 106 -0.92 -12.12 14.54
C ASP A 106 -0.89 -13.30 13.58
N THR A 107 -1.34 -14.48 14.03
CA THR A 107 -1.52 -15.66 13.17
C THR A 107 -2.53 -15.40 12.07
N LYS A 108 -3.69 -14.80 12.38
CA LYS A 108 -4.69 -14.40 11.38
C LYS A 108 -4.10 -13.48 10.32
N THR A 109 -3.38 -12.45 10.75
CA THR A 109 -2.70 -11.52 9.83
C THR A 109 -1.69 -12.25 8.94
N ALA A 110 -0.90 -13.17 9.50
CA ALA A 110 0.06 -13.95 8.73
C ALA A 110 -0.60 -14.87 7.70
N LEU A 111 -1.71 -15.54 8.05
CA LEU A 111 -2.49 -16.36 7.10
C LEU A 111 -3.02 -15.53 5.93
N LEU A 112 -3.58 -14.35 6.21
CA LEU A 112 -4.04 -13.40 5.17
C LEU A 112 -2.90 -12.97 4.25
N VAL A 113 -1.72 -12.65 4.82
CA VAL A 113 -0.54 -12.27 4.02
C VAL A 113 -0.09 -13.42 3.13
N ILE A 114 -0.01 -14.64 3.66
CA ILE A 114 0.45 -15.83 2.90
C ILE A 114 -0.50 -16.11 1.74
N ALA A 115 -1.82 -16.16 2.00
CA ALA A 115 -2.81 -16.42 0.96
C ALA A 115 -2.84 -15.29 -0.09
N SER A 116 -2.77 -14.03 0.34
CA SER A 116 -2.73 -12.86 -0.55
C SER A 116 -1.50 -12.87 -1.47
N LYS A 117 -0.31 -13.16 -0.92
CA LYS A 117 0.92 -13.28 -1.73
C LYS A 117 0.78 -14.38 -2.78
N LYS A 118 0.25 -15.54 -2.39
CA LYS A 118 0.03 -16.66 -3.30
C LYS A 118 -0.97 -16.31 -4.41
N GLN A 119 -2.01 -15.53 -4.13
CA GLN A 119 -2.95 -15.07 -5.15
C GLN A 119 -2.28 -14.08 -6.12
N ILE A 120 -1.49 -13.14 -5.59
CA ILE A 120 -0.72 -12.17 -6.38
C ILE A 120 0.30 -12.88 -7.28
N ASP A 121 0.94 -13.96 -6.82
CA ASP A 121 1.88 -14.73 -7.65
C ASP A 121 1.23 -15.30 -8.93
N LEU A 122 -0.10 -15.50 -8.92
CA LEU A 122 -0.88 -15.97 -10.07
C LEU A 122 -1.43 -14.83 -10.93
N SER A 123 -1.34 -13.58 -10.49
CA SER A 123 -2.09 -12.45 -11.05
C SER A 123 -1.80 -12.25 -12.54
N LYS A 124 -0.53 -12.34 -12.95
CA LYS A 124 -0.13 -12.13 -14.35
C LYS A 124 -0.73 -13.18 -15.29
N GLU A 125 -0.66 -14.46 -14.91
CA GLU A 125 -1.18 -15.56 -15.72
C GLU A 125 -2.71 -15.47 -15.83
N VAL A 126 -3.38 -15.18 -14.72
CA VAL A 126 -4.84 -15.01 -14.67
C VAL A 126 -5.28 -13.81 -15.49
N LYS A 127 -4.57 -12.68 -15.40
CA LYS A 127 -4.80 -11.51 -16.25
C LYS A 127 -4.72 -11.89 -17.73
N GLU A 128 -3.65 -12.57 -18.14
CA GLU A 128 -3.46 -12.97 -19.53
C GLU A 128 -4.60 -13.87 -20.00
N HIS A 129 -5.01 -14.84 -19.17
CA HIS A 129 -6.15 -15.71 -19.45
C HIS A 129 -7.46 -14.93 -19.60
N LEU A 130 -7.80 -14.05 -18.66
CA LEU A 130 -9.02 -13.23 -18.70
C LEU A 130 -9.03 -12.29 -19.90
N GLN A 131 -7.91 -11.70 -20.26
CA GLN A 131 -7.82 -10.83 -21.44
C GLN A 131 -8.02 -11.60 -22.75
N GLN A 132 -7.61 -12.87 -22.81
CA GLN A 132 -7.81 -13.74 -23.96
C GLN A 132 -9.24 -14.25 -24.08
N THR A 133 -9.85 -14.66 -22.96
CA THR A 133 -11.20 -15.24 -22.95
C THR A 133 -12.30 -14.20 -22.92
N MET A 134 -12.03 -13.01 -22.36
CA MET A 134 -12.99 -11.93 -22.15
C MET A 134 -12.40 -10.56 -22.59
N PRO A 135 -12.03 -10.39 -23.88
CA PRO A 135 -11.38 -9.18 -24.35
C PRO A 135 -12.27 -7.95 -24.20
N GLY A 136 -11.69 -6.84 -23.75
CA GLY A 136 -12.37 -5.56 -23.56
C GLY A 136 -13.19 -5.45 -22.26
N ILE A 137 -13.29 -6.54 -21.48
CA ILE A 137 -13.88 -6.50 -20.15
C ILE A 137 -12.78 -6.06 -19.14
N PRO A 138 -13.02 -5.04 -18.30
CA PRO A 138 -12.07 -4.65 -17.26
C PRO A 138 -11.79 -5.79 -16.30
N LEU A 139 -10.54 -5.91 -15.82
CA LEU A 139 -10.21 -6.89 -14.80
C LEU A 139 -10.99 -6.61 -13.51
N PRO A 140 -11.39 -7.66 -12.77
CA PRO A 140 -12.15 -7.50 -11.54
C PRO A 140 -11.29 -6.84 -10.44
N ALA A 141 -11.89 -6.66 -9.26
CA ALA A 141 -11.11 -6.38 -8.07
C ALA A 141 -10.21 -7.58 -7.73
N HIS A 142 -9.08 -7.33 -7.07
CA HIS A 142 -8.15 -8.37 -6.67
C HIS A 142 -7.97 -8.36 -5.15
N LEU A 143 -8.61 -9.30 -4.46
CA LEU A 143 -8.68 -9.30 -3.00
C LEU A 143 -7.31 -9.41 -2.31
N GLY A 144 -6.38 -10.19 -2.88
CA GLY A 144 -5.02 -10.32 -2.37
C GLY A 144 -4.24 -9.00 -2.38
N TYR A 145 -4.29 -8.23 -3.48
CA TYR A 145 -3.70 -6.89 -3.52
C TYR A 145 -4.37 -5.96 -2.50
N ASP A 146 -5.70 -6.01 -2.37
CA ASP A 146 -6.42 -5.17 -1.42
C ASP A 146 -6.06 -5.46 0.03
N THR A 147 -6.15 -6.74 0.42
CA THR A 147 -5.87 -7.22 1.76
C THR A 147 -4.42 -6.97 2.15
N LEU A 148 -3.46 -7.36 1.30
CA LEU A 148 -2.05 -7.20 1.63
C LEU A 148 -1.66 -5.73 1.73
N SER A 149 -2.15 -4.87 0.84
CA SER A 149 -1.84 -3.44 0.89
C SER A 149 -2.48 -2.73 2.10
N ASP A 150 -3.69 -3.11 2.54
CA ASP A 150 -4.27 -2.65 3.83
C ASP A 150 -3.40 -3.07 5.02
N ILE A 151 -3.02 -4.35 5.08
CA ILE A 151 -2.16 -4.87 6.15
C ILE A 151 -0.84 -4.11 6.19
N ARG A 152 -0.17 -3.91 5.04
CA ARG A 152 1.09 -3.14 4.97
C ARG A 152 0.93 -1.69 5.39
N GLU A 153 -0.17 -1.03 5.00
CA GLU A 153 -0.47 0.33 5.44
C GLU A 153 -0.62 0.40 6.97
N ARG A 154 -1.34 -0.55 7.58
CA ARG A 154 -1.58 -0.63 9.03
C ARG A 154 -0.36 -1.06 9.84
N GLN A 155 0.55 -1.81 9.23
CA GLN A 155 1.88 -2.13 9.78
C GLN A 155 2.87 -0.97 9.66
N GLY A 156 2.52 0.07 8.88
CA GLY A 156 3.40 1.19 8.58
C GLY A 156 4.48 0.89 7.54
N GLN A 157 4.36 -0.23 6.83
CA GLN A 157 5.21 -0.64 5.70
C GLN A 157 4.73 0.08 4.42
N TYR A 158 4.80 1.42 4.44
CA TYR A 158 4.24 2.25 3.38
C TYR A 158 4.92 2.04 2.02
N GLU A 159 6.21 1.75 1.99
CA GLU A 159 6.95 1.50 0.74
C GLU A 159 6.45 0.22 0.06
N GLU A 160 6.29 -0.86 0.82
CA GLU A 160 5.73 -2.12 0.30
C GLU A 160 4.28 -1.96 -0.13
N CYS A 161 3.46 -1.23 0.65
CA CYS A 161 2.09 -0.90 0.25
C CYS A 161 2.03 -0.15 -1.09
N ILE A 162 2.91 0.84 -1.30
CA ILE A 162 3.01 1.59 -2.55
C ILE A 162 3.39 0.68 -3.72
N ILE A 163 4.35 -0.24 -3.53
CA ILE A 163 4.76 -1.20 -4.56
C ILE A 163 3.59 -2.08 -4.98
N LEU A 164 2.85 -2.64 -4.01
CA LEU A 164 1.67 -3.48 -4.27
C LEU A 164 0.59 -2.73 -5.06
N CYS A 165 0.26 -1.50 -4.64
CA CYS A 165 -0.70 -0.68 -5.37
C CYS A 165 -0.24 -0.35 -6.80
N GLN A 166 1.06 -0.09 -6.98
CA GLN A 166 1.63 0.20 -8.29
C GLN A 166 1.55 -1.03 -9.22
N GLN A 167 1.88 -2.22 -8.71
CA GLN A 167 1.74 -3.47 -9.47
C GLN A 167 0.27 -3.71 -9.89
N ALA A 168 -0.68 -3.54 -8.97
CA ALA A 168 -2.11 -3.68 -9.28
C ALA A 168 -2.58 -2.72 -10.39
N ILE A 169 -2.11 -1.46 -10.37
CA ILE A 169 -2.38 -0.47 -11.42
C ILE A 169 -1.77 -0.87 -12.77
N GLU A 170 -0.50 -1.29 -12.77
CA GLU A 170 0.21 -1.69 -13.99
C GLU A 170 -0.40 -2.94 -14.64
N GLU A 171 -0.86 -3.86 -13.81
CA GLU A 171 -1.60 -5.03 -14.26
C GLU A 171 -3.01 -4.69 -14.74
N GLY A 172 -3.61 -3.61 -14.21
CA GLY A 172 -4.93 -3.12 -14.61
C GLY A 172 -6.08 -3.69 -13.78
N TRP A 173 -5.77 -4.24 -12.59
CA TRP A 173 -6.78 -4.70 -11.64
C TRP A 173 -7.62 -3.53 -11.13
N SER A 174 -8.90 -3.75 -10.90
CA SER A 174 -9.79 -2.72 -10.36
C SER A 174 -9.57 -2.54 -8.85
N GLY A 175 -9.63 -1.29 -8.35
CA GLY A 175 -9.53 -1.01 -6.91
C GLY A 175 -9.11 0.41 -6.55
N ASP A 176 -9.02 0.71 -5.26
CA ASP A 176 -8.68 2.04 -4.70
C ASP A 176 -7.16 2.32 -4.67
N TRP A 177 -6.40 1.77 -5.61
CA TRP A 177 -4.94 1.73 -5.56
C TRP A 177 -4.29 3.12 -5.52
N GLN A 178 -4.79 4.03 -6.37
CA GLN A 178 -4.22 5.36 -6.50
C GLN A 178 -4.42 6.19 -5.22
N ASN A 179 -5.59 6.08 -4.58
CA ASN A 179 -5.84 6.79 -3.33
C ASN A 179 -5.04 6.19 -2.17
N ARG A 180 -4.98 4.86 -2.04
CA ARG A 180 -4.13 4.17 -1.05
C ARG A 180 -2.66 4.58 -1.18
N MET A 181 -2.13 4.58 -2.41
CA MET A 181 -0.77 5.02 -2.70
C MET A 181 -0.53 6.50 -2.31
N ASN A 182 -1.50 7.39 -2.60
CA ASN A 182 -1.42 8.80 -2.22
C ASN A 182 -1.42 9.00 -0.69
N ARG A 183 -2.24 8.22 0.06
CA ARG A 183 -2.22 8.22 1.53
C ARG A 183 -0.86 7.78 2.07
N CYS A 184 -0.34 6.66 1.58
CA CYS A 184 0.94 6.11 2.01
C CYS A 184 2.12 7.05 1.73
N ARG A 185 2.16 7.70 0.55
CA ARG A 185 3.18 8.69 0.19
C ARG A 185 3.21 9.86 1.17
N LYS A 186 2.05 10.45 1.46
CA LYS A 186 1.93 11.56 2.43
C LYS A 186 2.47 11.16 3.82
N THR A 187 2.15 9.94 4.26
CA THR A 187 2.58 9.46 5.58
C THR A 187 4.06 9.09 5.64
N SER A 188 4.63 8.51 4.57
CA SER A 188 6.06 8.16 4.48
C SER A 188 6.97 9.40 4.51
N MET A 189 6.56 10.51 3.89
CA MET A 189 7.33 11.76 3.85
C MET A 189 7.41 12.46 5.22
N ILE A 190 6.42 12.26 6.10
CA ILE A 190 6.42 12.84 7.46
C ILE A 190 7.48 12.16 8.35
N LYS A 191 7.89 10.92 8.07
CA LYS A 191 8.82 10.15 8.91
C LYS A 191 10.31 10.39 8.59
N ARG A 192 10.69 10.91 7.42
CA ARG A 192 12.10 11.10 7.01
C ARG A 192 12.72 12.46 7.43
N LYS A 193 12.37 13.00 8.59
CA LYS A 193 13.23 14.01 9.26
C LYS A 193 14.12 13.31 10.27
N GLU A 194 15.20 12.70 9.77
CA GLU A 194 16.33 12.32 10.62
C GLU A 194 17.33 13.48 10.73
N LYS A 195 17.95 13.55 11.91
CA LYS A 195 18.66 14.67 12.55
C LYS A 195 19.79 15.30 11.75
#